data_AF-A0A2R6G0P9-F1
#
_entry.id   AF-A0A2R6G0P9-F1
#
_cell.length_a   1.000
_cell.length_b   1.000
_cell.length_c   1.000
_cell.angle_alpha   90.00
_cell.angle_beta   90.00
_cell.angle_gamma   90.00
#
_symmetry.space_group_name_H-M   'P 1'
#
loop_
_entity.id
_entity.type
_entity.pdbx_description
1 polymer ?
#
loop_
_entity_poly.entity_id
_entity_poly.type
_entity_poly.pdbx_seq_one_letter_code
_entity_poly.pdbx_strand_id
1 'polypeptide(L)'
;MAAVNVVDGVKYGFVLLGYFIAVFVVGGVLFGIGLAVSAGGTEGNSIGFVLVGGLLALIGGLVINAGLFGVLYKIVADGVKRGIETASEPAMSAEPSEPGEPTTRDDRR
;
A
#
# COMPACT_ATOMS: atom_id res chain seq x y z
N MET A 1 4.28 22.69 -4.56
CA MET A 1 4.57 21.45 -3.80
C MET A 1 3.32 21.12 -3.01
N ALA A 2 2.64 20.02 -3.31
CA ALA A 2 1.46 19.61 -2.56
C ALA A 2 1.90 19.19 -1.16
N ALA A 3 1.44 19.91 -0.14
CA ALA A 3 1.72 19.58 1.24
C ALA A 3 0.95 18.31 1.61
N VAL A 4 1.65 17.18 1.64
CA VAL A 4 1.06 15.90 2.07
C VAL A 4 0.83 15.98 3.58
N ASN A 5 -0.40 15.74 4.02
CA ASN A 5 -0.72 15.73 5.43
C ASN A 5 -0.07 14.50 6.10
N VAL A 6 0.84 14.74 7.05
CA VAL A 6 1.58 13.70 7.78
C VAL A 6 0.63 12.72 8.47
N VAL A 7 -0.53 13.21 8.95
CA VAL A 7 -1.55 12.39 9.62
C VAL A 7 -2.13 11.33 8.67
N ASP A 8 -2.32 11.67 7.40
CA ASP A 8 -2.85 10.74 6.40
C ASP A 8 -1.81 9.69 6.01
N GLY A 9 -0.53 10.06 5.99
CA GLY A 9 0.58 9.11 5.84
C GLY A 9 0.63 8.09 6.96
N VAL A 10 0.50 8.53 8.21
CA VAL A 10 0.50 7.64 9.39
C VAL A 10 -0.71 6.71 9.39
N LYS A 11 -1.92 7.22 9.10
CA LYS A 11 -3.13 6.39 8.98
C LYS A 11 -2.98 5.32 7.91
N TYR A 12 -2.45 5.71 6.74
CA TYR A 12 -2.20 4.77 5.65
C TYR A 12 -1.19 3.69 6.07
N GLY A 13 -0.10 4.08 6.72
CA GLY A 13 0.90 3.16 7.25
C GLY A 13 0.32 2.14 8.24
N PHE A 14 -0.56 2.57 9.16
CA PHE A 14 -1.23 1.68 10.10
C PHE A 14 -2.15 0.65 9.41
N VAL A 15 -2.90 1.07 8.39
CA VAL A 15 -3.73 0.15 7.60
C VAL A 15 -2.86 -0.87 6.89
N LEU A 16 -1.73 -0.42 6.32
CA LEU A 16 -0.77 -1.31 5.66
C LEU A 16 -0.12 -2.29 6.64
N LEU A 17 0.24 -1.81 7.83
CA LEU A 17 0.79 -2.64 8.90
C LEU A 17 -0.22 -3.71 9.35
N GLY A 18 -1.49 -3.33 9.51
CA GLY A 18 -2.55 -4.29 9.84
C GLY A 18 -2.71 -5.36 8.77
N TYR A 19 -2.63 -4.99 7.49
CA TYR A 19 -2.63 -5.93 6.38
C TYR A 19 -1.40 -6.86 6.42
N PHE A 20 -0.21 -6.32 6.68
CA PHE A 20 1.01 -7.11 6.85
C PHE A 20 0.87 -8.13 7.98
N ILE A 21 0.38 -7.71 9.14
CA ILE A 21 0.13 -8.60 10.27
C ILE A 21 -0.84 -9.71 9.86
N ALA A 22 -1.95 -9.39 9.19
CA ALA A 22 -2.92 -10.39 8.75
C ALA A 22 -2.29 -11.42 7.80
N VAL A 23 -1.53 -10.97 6.79
CA VAL A 23 -0.83 -11.87 5.84
C VAL A 23 0.18 -12.74 6.57
N PHE A 24 1.01 -12.17 7.43
CA PHE A 24 2.04 -12.91 8.16
C PHE A 24 1.45 -13.87 9.18
N VAL A 25 0.35 -13.52 9.85
CA VAL A 25 -0.33 -14.41 10.77
C VAL A 25 -0.95 -15.57 10.01
N VAL A 26 -1.73 -15.31 8.96
CA VAL A 26 -2.41 -16.37 8.19
C VAL A 26 -1.39 -17.27 7.48
N GLY A 27 -0.47 -16.67 6.72
CA GLY A 27 0.56 -17.40 6.00
C GLY A 27 1.57 -18.07 6.93
N GLY A 28 1.96 -17.41 8.02
CA GLY A 28 2.89 -17.93 9.01
C GLY A 28 2.31 -19.08 9.84
N VAL A 29 1.02 -19.04 10.19
CA VAL A 29 0.33 -20.17 10.84
C VAL A 29 0.28 -21.37 9.91
N LEU A 30 -0.12 -21.19 8.65
CA LEU A 30 -0.11 -22.28 7.67
C LEU A 30 1.29 -22.84 7.45
N PHE A 31 2.28 -21.97 7.33
CA PHE A 31 3.69 -22.33 7.16
C PHE A 31 4.20 -23.14 8.35
N GLY A 32 3.97 -22.63 9.57
CA GLY A 32 4.40 -23.25 10.82
C GLY A 32 3.73 -24.60 11.07
N ILE A 33 2.41 -24.71 10.84
CA ILE A 33 1.71 -26.00 10.92
C ILE A 33 2.28 -26.99 9.90
N GLY A 34 2.51 -26.55 8.66
CA GLY A 34 3.12 -27.37 7.62
C GLY A 34 4.48 -27.93 8.04
N LEU A 35 5.35 -27.08 8.60
CA LEU A 35 6.65 -27.52 9.12
C LEU A 35 6.52 -28.49 10.29
N ALA A 36 5.64 -28.23 11.25
CA ALA A 36 5.43 -29.11 12.40
C ALA A 36 4.92 -30.50 11.97
N VAL A 37 3.95 -30.55 11.07
CA VAL A 37 3.41 -31.80 10.51
C VAL A 37 4.48 -32.55 9.72
N SER A 38 5.28 -31.82 8.91
CA SER A 38 6.36 -32.43 8.14
C SER A 38 7.46 -33.00 9.04
N ALA A 39 7.82 -32.30 10.13
CA ALA A 39 8.83 -32.74 11.07
C ALA A 39 8.40 -34.02 11.79
N GLY A 40 7.15 -34.07 12.30
CA GLY A 40 6.60 -35.29 12.90
C GLY A 40 6.52 -36.46 11.92
N GLY A 41 6.29 -36.19 10.63
CA GLY A 41 6.32 -37.20 9.58
C GLY A 41 7.71 -37.82 9.37
N THR A 42 8.77 -37.02 9.46
CA THR A 42 10.16 -37.49 9.35
C THR A 42 10.54 -38.37 10.54
N GLU A 43 10.18 -37.97 11.76
CA GLU A 43 10.43 -38.75 12.97
C GLU A 43 9.66 -40.09 12.97
N GLY A 44 8.42 -40.08 12.49
CA GLY A 44 7.58 -41.27 12.37
C GLY A 44 7.80 -42.11 11.11
N ASN A 45 8.84 -41.83 10.31
CA ASN A 45 9.14 -42.47 9.03
C ASN A 45 7.94 -42.59 8.08
N SER A 46 7.05 -41.60 8.10
CA SER A 46 5.76 -41.61 7.39
C SER A 46 5.75 -40.56 6.29
N ILE A 47 6.07 -40.99 5.07
CA ILE A 47 6.23 -40.08 3.92
C ILE A 47 4.97 -39.28 3.58
N GLY A 48 3.77 -39.82 3.88
CA GLY A 48 2.51 -39.11 3.67
C GLY A 48 2.39 -37.83 4.49
N PHE A 49 2.82 -37.85 5.76
CA PHE A 49 2.81 -36.67 6.63
C PHE A 49 3.87 -35.65 6.21
N VAL A 50 5.03 -36.11 5.74
CA VAL A 50 6.08 -35.23 5.16
C VAL A 50 5.54 -34.48 3.95
N LEU A 51 4.86 -35.18 3.03
CA LEU A 51 4.30 -34.55 1.83
C LEU A 51 3.18 -33.55 2.17
N VAL A 52 2.25 -33.93 3.05
CA VAL A 52 1.14 -33.05 3.45
C VAL A 52 1.67 -31.81 4.19
N GLY A 53 2.59 -32.00 5.14
CA GLY A 53 3.22 -30.90 5.86
C GLY A 53 4.01 -29.98 4.93
N GLY A 54 4.79 -30.56 4.01
CA GLY A 54 5.52 -29.81 2.99
C GLY A 54 4.61 -29.00 2.07
N LEU A 55 3.46 -29.56 1.67
CA LEU A 55 2.48 -28.84 0.84
C LEU A 55 1.83 -27.69 1.61
N LEU A 56 1.46 -27.91 2.87
CA LEU A 56 0.94 -26.84 3.74
C LEU A 56 1.97 -25.73 3.94
N ALA A 57 3.24 -26.10 4.17
CA ALA A 57 4.32 -25.15 4.31
C ALA A 57 4.49 -24.33 3.02
N LEU A 58 4.49 -24.99 1.87
CA LEU A 58 4.60 -24.33 0.57
C LEU A 58 3.45 -23.34 0.32
N ILE A 59 2.21 -23.73 0.65
CA ILE A 59 1.04 -22.84 0.54
C ILE A 59 1.19 -21.64 1.47
N GLY A 60 1.54 -21.86 2.75
CA GLY A 60 1.77 -20.77 3.70
C GLY A 60 2.85 -19.80 3.24
N GLY A 61 3.96 -20.32 2.71
CA GLY A 61 5.05 -19.53 2.13
C GLY A 61 4.62 -18.73 0.90
N LEU A 62 3.81 -19.33 0.02
CA LEU A 62 3.24 -18.64 -1.15
C LEU A 62 2.29 -17.51 -0.73
N VAL A 63 1.46 -17.71 0.29
CA VAL A 63 0.56 -16.68 0.82
C VAL A 63 1.34 -15.47 1.33
N ILE A 64 2.43 -15.70 2.08
CA ILE A 64 3.29 -14.61 2.56
C ILE A 64 3.92 -13.85 1.39
N ASN A 65 4.50 -14.57 0.41
CA ASN A 65 5.12 -13.94 -0.76
C ASN A 65 4.11 -13.16 -1.61
N ALA A 66 2.96 -13.75 -1.91
CA ALA A 66 1.88 -13.11 -2.65
C ALA A 66 1.36 -11.87 -1.91
N GLY A 67 1.21 -11.94 -0.59
CA GLY A 67 0.82 -10.80 0.23
C GLY A 67 1.86 -9.68 0.20
N LEU A 68 3.15 -10.01 0.28
CA LEU A 68 4.24 -9.02 0.19
C LEU A 68 4.23 -8.29 -1.17
N PHE A 69 4.17 -9.05 -2.27
CA PHE A 69 4.08 -8.45 -3.61
C PHE A 69 2.79 -7.65 -3.81
N GLY A 70 1.67 -8.11 -3.25
CA GLY A 70 0.40 -7.38 -3.29
C GLY A 70 0.46 -6.04 -2.57
N VAL A 71 1.14 -5.96 -1.42
CA VAL A 71 1.35 -4.68 -0.73
C VAL A 71 2.25 -3.76 -1.54
N LEU A 72 3.37 -4.26 -2.06
CA LEU A 72 4.29 -3.46 -2.88
C LEU A 72 3.57 -2.89 -4.11
N TYR A 73 2.79 -3.71 -4.81
CA TYR A 73 1.97 -3.27 -5.92
C TYR A 73 1.01 -2.16 -5.49
N LYS A 74 0.29 -2.36 -4.38
CA LYS A 74 -0.68 -1.38 -3.88
C LYS A 74 -0.04 -0.05 -3.52
N ILE A 75 1.12 -0.04 -2.86
CA ILE A 75 1.85 1.19 -2.54
C ILE A 75 2.17 1.98 -3.81
N VAL A 76 2.68 1.29 -4.84
CA VAL A 76 3.04 1.92 -6.12
C VAL A 76 1.79 2.46 -6.82
N ALA A 77 0.73 1.66 -6.89
CA ALA A 77 -0.53 2.05 -7.53
C ALA A 77 -1.16 3.28 -6.85
N ASP A 78 -1.22 3.29 -5.52
CA ASP A 78 -1.76 4.42 -4.74
C ASP A 78 -0.86 5.67 -4.89
N GLY A 79 0.46 5.50 -4.94
CA GLY A 79 1.41 6.58 -5.17
C GLY A 79 1.25 7.21 -6.55
N VAL A 80 1.15 6.40 -7.60
CA VAL A 80 0.92 6.86 -8.98
C VAL A 80 -0.42 7.59 -9.09
N LYS A 81 -1.48 7.03 -8.49
CA LYS A 81 -2.81 7.65 -8.50
C LYS A 81 -2.81 9.05 -7.89
N ARG A 82 -2.24 9.20 -6.68
CA ARG A 82 -2.12 10.51 -6.01
C ARG A 82 -1.26 11.50 -6.81
N GLY A 83 -0.22 11.01 -7.47
CA GLY A 83 0.62 11.82 -8.35
C GLY A 83 -0.15 12.39 -9.54
N ILE A 84 -0.98 11.57 -10.20
CA ILE A 84 -1.81 11.99 -11.33
C ILE A 84 -2.89 12.98 -10.88
N GLU A 85 -3.55 12.73 -9.75
CA GLU A 85 -4.58 13.62 -9.20
C GLU A 85 -4.00 15.03 -8.91
N THR A 86 -2.82 15.09 -8.30
CA THR A 86 -2.12 16.36 -8.02
C THR A 86 -1.71 17.11 -9.30
N ALA A 87 -1.30 16.38 -10.34
CA ALA A 87 -0.91 16.98 -11.61
C ALA A 87 -2.10 17.44 -12.47
N SER A 88 -3.28 16.89 -12.22
CA SER A 88 -4.51 17.17 -12.97
C SER A 88 -5.39 18.23 -12.33
N GLU A 89 -5.10 18.66 -11.09
CA GLU A 89 -5.73 19.85 -10.50
C GLU A 89 -5.38 21.08 -11.35
N PRO A 90 -6.36 21.67 -12.08
CA PRO A 90 -6.11 22.87 -12.86
C PRO A 90 -5.69 23.99 -11.91
N ALA A 91 -4.74 24.83 -12.33
CA ALA A 91 -4.32 26.02 -11.61
C ALA A 91 -5.50 26.97 -11.36
N MET A 92 -6.31 26.71 -10.34
CA MET A 92 -7.37 27.58 -9.90
C MET A 92 -6.73 28.67 -9.03
N SER A 93 -6.05 29.61 -9.69
CA SER A 93 -5.75 30.98 -9.25
C SER A 93 -4.91 31.67 -10.32
N ALA A 94 -5.47 31.84 -11.51
CA ALA A 94 -5.21 33.03 -12.29
C ALA A 94 -6.57 33.72 -12.44
N GLU A 95 -7.00 34.43 -11.40
CA GLU A 95 -7.97 35.51 -11.62
C GLU A 95 -7.29 36.48 -12.60
N PRO A 96 -7.86 36.71 -13.80
CA PRO A 96 -7.43 37.82 -14.62
C PRO A 96 -7.93 39.08 -13.91
N SER A 97 -7.05 39.78 -13.19
CA SER A 97 -7.34 41.15 -12.80
C SER A 97 -7.54 41.94 -14.09
N GLU A 98 -8.78 42.38 -14.30
CA GLU A 98 -9.21 43.13 -15.47
C GLU A 98 -8.25 44.29 -15.79
N PRO A 99 -7.77 44.42 -17.02
CA PRO A 99 -7.08 45.63 -17.46
C PRO A 99 -8.11 46.71 -17.79
N GLY A 100 -8.23 47.72 -16.92
CA GLY A 100 -8.72 49.04 -17.34
C GLY A 100 -9.66 49.72 -16.37
N GLU A 101 -9.11 50.57 -15.50
CA GLU A 101 -9.81 51.78 -15.10
C GLU A 101 -8.87 52.97 -15.35
N PRO A 102 -9.11 53.79 -16.41
CA PRO A 102 -8.33 54.99 -16.63
C PRO A 102 -8.73 55.98 -15.54
N THR A 103 -7.81 56.24 -14.61
CA THR A 103 -7.97 57.32 -13.64
C THR A 103 -8.18 58.62 -14.40
N THR A 104 -9.41 59.11 -14.35
CA THR A 104 -9.81 60.42 -14.86
C THR A 104 -8.87 61.48 -14.31
N ARG A 105 -8.13 62.07 -15.24
CA ARG A 105 -7.46 63.37 -15.11
C ARG A 105 -8.47 64.39 -14.61
N ASP A 106 -8.44 64.70 -13.31
CA ASP A 106 -9.18 65.83 -12.74
C ASP A 106 -8.34 67.09 -13.00
N ASP A 107 -8.52 67.63 -14.21
CA ASP A 107 -8.18 69.01 -14.52
C ASP A 107 -9.20 69.91 -13.79
N ARG A 108 -8.82 70.46 -12.63
CA ARG A 108 -9.51 71.63 -12.07
C ARG A 108 -8.56 72.78 -11.72
N ARG A 109 -8.83 73.85 -12.48
CA ARG A 109 -8.49 75.26 -12.31
C ARG A 109 -8.61 75.77 -10.89
#